data_AF-D3APL9-F1
#
_entry.id   AF-D3APL9-F1
#
_cell.length_a   1.000
_cell.length_b   1.000
_cell.length_c   1.000
_cell.angle_alpha   90.00
_cell.angle_beta   90.00
_cell.angle_gamma   90.00
#
_symmetry.space_group_name_H-M   'P 1'
#
loop_
_entity.id
_entity.type
_entity.pdbx_description
1 polymer ?
#
loop_
_entity_poly.entity_id
_entity_poly.type
_entity_poly.pdbx_seq_one_letter_code
_entity_poly.pdbx_strand_id
1 'polypeptide(L)'
;MIKAYHLLCEYEENPVGVATGKPAFSWRMEGDCDPVFQSAFQIVAAIDGAFARIVWDTGQRMGGQSVHIVYDGSVPLEPAVKYYWKVRLWDQNGEAGPFSDVHCFVTSLISGGEAWAGRWITAESEADLFTSSGRYMKKEFELSVAEVDAAYLFATAHGIYEVSVNGIRAGDGLLTPGWTEYAKRLLFQMYDVKDALTEGKNTICAHVGPGWYKGDLAGWIHLRGVYGHTTGFNAMLMIRYRDGRKRWIVTDRSWQWCYSPAVYAEIYHGEIWDARLAEETGQKWAPVTETDQPVDTLVPMDGVFVRRKETVAPKRLFRTPNGDLILDFGQNMVGWVAVRVSGEAGDYVELSHAEILDQEGNLYTGNLRE
;
A
#
# COMPACT_ATOMS: atom_id res chain seq x y z
N MET A 1 28.51 26.22 -5.90
CA MET A 1 28.75 24.98 -6.65
C MET A 1 27.40 24.36 -6.92
N ILE A 2 27.10 23.96 -8.16
CA ILE A 2 25.79 23.35 -8.49
C ILE A 2 25.66 21.97 -7.80
N LYS A 3 24.49 21.64 -7.26
CA LYS A 3 24.20 20.36 -6.59
C LYS A 3 22.78 19.90 -6.91
N ALA A 4 22.60 18.58 -7.07
CA ALA A 4 21.27 17.96 -7.17
C ALA A 4 20.68 17.64 -5.79
N TYR A 5 19.38 17.86 -5.62
CA TYR A 5 18.63 17.51 -4.43
C TYR A 5 17.20 17.07 -4.78
N HIS A 6 16.46 16.48 -3.83
CA HIS A 6 15.07 16.00 -4.03
C HIS A 6 14.96 15.09 -5.26
N LEU A 7 15.68 13.97 -5.18
CA LEU A 7 15.78 12.96 -6.23
C LEU A 7 14.54 12.05 -6.21
N LEU A 8 13.95 11.86 -7.39
CA LEU A 8 12.76 11.04 -7.60
C LEU A 8 13.03 9.95 -8.63
N CYS A 9 12.52 8.75 -8.38
CA CYS A 9 12.39 7.67 -9.35
C CYS A 9 10.90 7.41 -9.56
N GLU A 10 10.41 7.40 -10.80
CA GLU A 10 8.97 7.31 -11.10
C GLU A 10 8.13 8.28 -10.26
N TYR A 11 8.62 9.51 -10.11
CA TYR A 11 8.00 10.60 -9.35
C TYR A 11 7.89 10.40 -7.83
N GLU A 12 8.54 9.37 -7.28
CA GLU A 12 8.56 9.07 -5.85
C GLU A 12 9.98 9.08 -5.26
N GLU A 13 10.08 9.40 -3.97
CA GLU A 13 11.33 9.23 -3.22
C GLU A 13 11.47 7.77 -2.78
N ASN A 14 12.57 7.14 -3.16
CA ASN A 14 12.92 5.76 -2.77
C ASN A 14 11.79 4.72 -2.97
N PRO A 15 11.13 4.67 -4.13
CA PRO A 15 9.94 3.83 -4.32
C PRO A 15 10.25 2.33 -4.21
N VAL A 16 9.26 1.59 -3.70
CA VAL A 16 9.22 0.12 -3.71
C VAL A 16 8.12 -0.33 -4.65
N GLY A 17 8.45 -1.18 -5.63
CA GLY A 17 7.48 -1.68 -6.61
C GLY A 17 7.53 -0.97 -7.97
N VAL A 18 8.71 -0.49 -8.40
CA VAL A 18 8.88 0.13 -9.72
C VAL A 18 8.75 -0.90 -10.84
N ALA A 19 7.70 -0.79 -11.65
CA ALA A 19 7.31 -1.82 -12.62
C ALA A 19 7.69 -1.56 -14.08
N THR A 20 8.13 -0.35 -14.42
CA THR A 20 8.30 0.07 -15.83
C THR A 20 9.43 -0.67 -16.56
N GLY A 21 10.35 -1.31 -15.82
CA GLY A 21 11.59 -1.90 -16.34
C GLY A 21 12.60 -0.89 -16.88
N LYS A 22 12.15 0.36 -17.10
CA LYS A 22 12.94 1.52 -17.53
C LYS A 22 12.53 2.73 -16.67
N PRO A 23 12.93 2.76 -15.39
CA PRO A 23 12.52 3.82 -14.47
C PRO A 23 12.92 5.20 -14.98
N ALA A 24 12.07 6.19 -14.76
CA ALA A 24 12.39 7.58 -15.02
C ALA A 24 12.93 8.30 -13.76
N PHE A 25 14.01 9.04 -13.92
CA PHE A 25 14.70 9.77 -12.84
C PHE A 25 14.51 11.28 -12.98
N SER A 26 14.31 11.96 -11.85
CA SER A 26 14.19 13.42 -11.79
C SER A 26 14.94 13.98 -10.58
N TRP A 27 15.38 15.23 -10.66
CA TRP A 27 16.03 15.94 -9.55
C TRP A 27 15.73 17.44 -9.62
N ARG A 28 15.85 18.10 -8.48
CA ARG A 28 15.96 19.57 -8.40
C ARG A 28 17.44 19.96 -8.30
N MET A 29 17.73 21.22 -8.52
CA MET A 29 19.10 21.74 -8.50
C MET A 29 19.20 23.05 -7.73
N GLU A 30 20.28 23.20 -6.97
CA GLU A 30 20.65 24.41 -6.25
C GLU A 30 22.11 24.76 -6.58
N GLY A 31 22.53 26.00 -6.35
CA GLY A 31 23.91 26.43 -6.61
C GLY A 31 24.17 27.86 -6.17
N ASP A 32 25.45 28.24 -6.19
CA ASP A 32 25.91 29.56 -5.71
C ASP A 32 25.74 30.68 -6.76
N CYS A 33 25.25 30.34 -7.95
CA CYS A 33 24.99 31.27 -9.05
C CYS A 33 23.49 31.56 -9.19
N ASP A 34 23.14 32.77 -9.65
CA ASP A 34 21.77 33.16 -9.98
C ASP A 34 21.73 33.75 -11.40
N PRO A 35 21.03 33.13 -12.36
CA PRO A 35 20.29 31.87 -12.23
C PRO A 35 21.21 30.64 -12.14
N VAL A 36 20.76 29.61 -11.41
CA VAL A 36 21.39 28.27 -11.44
C VAL A 36 21.08 27.61 -12.78
N PHE A 37 22.10 27.16 -13.49
CA PHE A 37 21.96 26.53 -14.80
C PHE A 37 22.73 25.22 -14.89
N GLN A 38 22.04 24.12 -15.24
CA GLN A 38 22.64 22.83 -15.53
C GLN A 38 23.04 22.73 -17.01
N SER A 39 24.32 22.54 -17.29
CA SER A 39 24.83 22.30 -18.65
C SER A 39 24.95 20.82 -19.00
N ALA A 40 25.16 19.95 -17.99
CA ALA A 40 25.27 18.51 -18.16
C ALA A 40 24.92 17.78 -16.85
N PHE A 41 24.70 16.47 -16.94
CA PHE A 41 24.50 15.59 -15.80
C PHE A 41 25.17 14.23 -16.00
N GLN A 42 25.36 13.50 -14.90
CA GLN A 42 25.75 12.10 -14.92
C GLN A 42 24.97 11.35 -13.85
N ILE A 43 24.23 10.32 -14.25
CA ILE A 43 23.56 9.38 -13.36
C ILE A 43 24.42 8.12 -13.29
N VAL A 44 24.61 7.61 -12.07
CA VAL A 44 25.22 6.30 -11.82
C VAL A 44 24.24 5.49 -11.00
N ALA A 45 23.92 4.28 -11.45
CA ALA A 45 23.10 3.31 -10.73
C ALA A 45 23.83 1.96 -10.58
N ALA A 46 23.63 1.31 -9.44
CA ALA A 46 24.30 0.08 -9.04
C ALA A 46 23.37 -0.85 -8.25
N ILE A 47 23.70 -2.14 -8.20
CA ILE A 47 22.97 -3.14 -7.37
C ILE A 47 23.41 -3.15 -5.90
N ASP A 48 24.42 -2.36 -5.53
CA ASP A 48 24.88 -2.18 -4.16
C ASP A 48 25.17 -0.71 -3.85
N GLY A 49 25.01 -0.34 -2.58
CA GLY A 49 25.21 1.04 -2.12
C GLY A 49 26.68 1.49 -2.14
N ALA A 50 27.64 0.57 -2.28
CA ALA A 50 29.05 0.88 -2.43
C ALA A 50 29.42 1.23 -3.90
N PHE A 51 28.48 1.07 -4.83
CA PHE A 51 28.68 1.26 -6.27
C PHE A 51 29.81 0.36 -6.84
N ALA A 52 30.04 -0.82 -6.26
CA ALA A 52 31.00 -1.78 -6.75
C ALA A 52 30.51 -2.50 -8.03
N ARG A 53 29.19 -2.64 -8.17
CA ARG A 53 28.54 -3.29 -9.31
C ARG A 53 27.57 -2.33 -9.99
N ILE A 54 28.14 -1.48 -10.85
CA ILE A 54 27.41 -0.49 -11.64
C ILE A 54 26.61 -1.19 -12.75
N VAL A 55 25.33 -0.85 -12.88
CA VAL A 55 24.44 -1.34 -13.95
C VAL A 55 24.14 -0.27 -14.99
N TRP A 56 24.33 1.00 -14.62
CA TRP A 56 24.14 2.13 -15.51
C TRP A 56 25.05 3.28 -15.09
N ASP A 57 25.84 3.77 -16.03
CA ASP A 57 26.55 5.02 -15.93
C ASP A 57 26.31 5.78 -17.24
N THR A 58 25.68 6.94 -17.14
CA THR A 58 25.35 7.73 -18.33
C THR A 58 26.57 8.38 -18.98
N GLY A 59 27.70 8.41 -18.28
CA GLY A 59 28.77 9.38 -18.51
C GLY A 59 28.25 10.82 -18.34
N GLN A 60 29.06 11.79 -18.75
CA GLN A 60 28.61 13.17 -18.84
C GLN A 60 27.67 13.32 -20.05
N ARG A 61 26.37 13.55 -19.79
CA ARG A 61 25.37 13.86 -20.82
C ARG A 61 25.10 15.35 -20.85
N MET A 62 25.32 15.96 -22.01
CA MET A 62 25.04 17.38 -22.24
C MET A 62 23.52 17.63 -22.22
N GLY A 63 23.10 18.71 -21.58
CA GLY A 63 21.72 19.18 -21.55
C GLY A 63 21.24 19.61 -20.16
N GLY A 64 20.26 20.51 -20.15
CA GLY A 64 19.60 21.00 -18.94
C GLY A 64 18.39 20.17 -18.50
N GLN A 65 18.10 19.04 -19.16
CA GLN A 65 17.00 18.17 -18.75
C GLN A 65 17.30 17.56 -17.38
N SER A 66 16.34 17.69 -16.46
CA SER A 66 16.43 17.24 -15.06
C SER A 66 15.18 16.50 -14.59
N VAL A 67 14.22 16.30 -15.50
CA VAL A 67 12.93 15.66 -15.23
C VAL A 67 12.73 14.53 -16.24
N HIS A 68 12.26 13.39 -15.73
CA HIS A 68 11.88 12.21 -16.49
C HIS A 68 12.99 11.67 -17.41
N ILE A 69 14.21 11.54 -16.88
CA ILE A 69 15.33 10.89 -17.57
C ILE A 69 15.13 9.38 -17.47
N VAL A 70 14.71 8.76 -18.57
CA VAL A 70 14.43 7.32 -18.62
C VAL A 70 15.72 6.51 -18.57
N TYR A 71 15.72 5.46 -17.76
CA TYR A 71 16.77 4.44 -17.74
C TYR A 71 17.00 3.85 -19.13
N ASP A 72 18.21 4.02 -19.63
CA ASP A 72 18.67 3.49 -20.92
C ASP A 72 19.96 2.66 -20.77
N GLY A 73 20.22 2.16 -19.56
CA GLY A 73 21.33 1.25 -19.30
C GLY A 73 21.19 -0.05 -20.09
N SER A 74 22.31 -0.58 -20.56
CA SER A 74 22.35 -1.83 -21.34
C SER A 74 22.05 -3.07 -20.51
N VAL A 75 22.21 -2.99 -19.18
CA VAL A 75 21.89 -4.08 -18.25
C VAL A 75 20.39 -4.03 -17.95
N PRO A 76 19.61 -5.08 -18.26
CA PRO A 76 18.21 -5.15 -17.87
C PRO A 76 18.07 -5.15 -16.35
N LEU A 77 17.07 -4.43 -15.84
CA LEU A 77 16.75 -4.46 -14.42
C LEU A 77 16.02 -5.77 -14.08
N GLU A 78 16.41 -6.40 -12.98
CA GLU A 78 15.85 -7.65 -12.50
C GLU A 78 14.63 -7.41 -11.60
N PRO A 79 13.65 -8.33 -11.56
CA PRO A 79 12.48 -8.19 -10.69
C PRO A 79 12.86 -8.32 -9.21
N ALA A 80 12.16 -7.58 -8.35
CA ALA A 80 12.33 -7.61 -6.91
C ALA A 80 13.78 -7.34 -6.45
N VAL A 81 14.48 -6.39 -7.08
CA VAL A 81 15.87 -6.00 -6.76
C VAL A 81 15.92 -4.54 -6.32
N LYS A 82 16.72 -4.26 -5.28
CA LYS A 82 17.01 -2.90 -4.83
C LYS A 82 18.22 -2.36 -5.59
N TYR A 83 18.04 -1.22 -6.22
CA TYR A 83 19.09 -0.48 -6.90
C TYR A 83 19.37 0.81 -6.14
N TYR A 84 20.62 1.25 -6.21
CA TYR A 84 21.10 2.50 -5.63
C TYR A 84 21.51 3.42 -6.76
N TRP A 85 21.19 4.70 -6.67
CA TRP A 85 21.54 5.68 -7.69
C TRP A 85 21.89 7.03 -7.08
N LYS A 86 22.67 7.80 -7.84
CA LYS A 86 23.07 9.17 -7.53
C LYS A 86 23.30 9.94 -8.81
N VAL A 87 23.17 11.25 -8.75
CA VAL A 87 23.41 12.15 -9.88
C VAL A 87 24.41 13.25 -9.52
N ARG A 88 25.27 13.64 -10.46
CA ARG A 88 26.05 14.89 -10.36
C ARG A 88 25.77 15.79 -11.56
N LEU A 89 25.92 17.09 -11.36
CA LEU A 89 25.57 18.13 -12.31
C LEU A 89 26.81 18.94 -12.71
N TRP A 90 26.77 19.57 -13.87
CA TRP A 90 27.73 20.57 -14.31
C TRP A 90 27.03 21.92 -14.48
N ASP A 91 27.69 23.00 -14.07
CA ASP A 91 27.14 24.35 -14.17
C ASP A 91 27.35 24.97 -15.56
N GLN A 92 26.96 26.24 -15.74
CA GLN A 92 27.12 26.97 -17.00
C GLN A 92 28.57 27.15 -17.47
N ASN A 93 29.54 27.04 -16.57
CA ASN A 93 30.98 27.17 -16.88
C ASN A 93 31.62 25.80 -17.17
N GLY A 94 30.84 24.72 -17.08
CA GLY A 94 31.35 23.36 -17.22
C GLY A 94 32.09 22.87 -15.97
N GLU A 95 31.87 23.50 -14.81
CA GLU A 95 32.42 23.02 -13.54
C GLU A 95 31.49 21.94 -12.95
N ALA A 96 32.10 20.82 -12.54
CA ALA A 96 31.36 19.70 -11.95
C ALA A 96 31.04 19.97 -10.48
N GLY A 97 29.77 19.79 -10.12
CA GLY A 97 29.31 19.70 -8.75
C GLY A 97 29.60 18.34 -8.09
N PRO A 98 29.31 18.21 -6.78
CA PRO A 98 29.40 16.92 -6.11
C PRO A 98 28.30 15.98 -6.62
N PHE A 99 28.48 14.68 -6.38
CA PHE A 99 27.34 13.77 -6.43
C PHE A 99 26.31 14.13 -5.35
N SER A 100 25.04 13.89 -5.66
CA SER A 100 23.94 13.89 -4.70
C SER A 100 24.16 12.85 -3.59
N ASP A 101 23.33 12.95 -2.56
CA ASP A 101 23.12 11.82 -1.66
C ASP A 101 22.61 10.60 -2.46
N VAL A 102 22.89 9.40 -1.93
CA VAL A 102 22.49 8.14 -2.56
C VAL A 102 21.02 7.89 -2.28
N HIS A 103 20.24 7.71 -3.35
CA HIS A 103 18.86 7.26 -3.30
C HIS A 103 18.78 5.81 -3.77
N CYS A 104 17.64 5.16 -3.55
CA CYS A 104 17.38 3.82 -4.04
C CYS A 104 16.03 3.72 -4.76
N PHE A 105 15.78 2.57 -5.37
CA PHE A 105 14.44 2.13 -5.78
C PHE A 105 14.42 0.60 -5.78
N VAL A 106 13.25 0.00 -5.60
CA VAL A 106 13.08 -1.46 -5.70
C VAL A 106 12.15 -1.76 -6.86
N THR A 107 12.61 -2.60 -7.78
CA THR A 107 11.80 -3.07 -8.91
C THR A 107 10.69 -4.01 -8.46
N SER A 108 9.53 -3.92 -9.10
CA SER A 108 8.43 -4.88 -8.93
C SER A 108 8.67 -6.16 -9.72
N LEU A 109 7.64 -6.99 -9.86
CA LEU A 109 7.56 -7.96 -10.94
C LEU A 109 7.47 -7.19 -12.26
N ILE A 110 8.53 -7.27 -13.07
CA ILE A 110 8.60 -6.65 -14.40
C ILE A 110 7.97 -7.62 -15.41
N SER A 111 7.25 -7.09 -16.40
CA SER A 111 6.64 -7.89 -17.46
C SER A 111 7.67 -8.82 -18.13
N GLY A 112 7.37 -10.13 -18.20
CA GLY A 112 8.29 -11.17 -18.69
C GLY A 112 9.28 -11.71 -17.65
N GLY A 113 9.19 -11.27 -16.39
CA GLY A 113 9.98 -11.76 -15.26
C GLY A 113 9.37 -12.96 -14.53
N GLU A 114 9.42 -12.95 -13.20
CA GLU A 114 8.88 -14.02 -12.35
C GLU A 114 7.34 -14.06 -12.42
N ALA A 115 6.78 -15.23 -12.73
CA ALA A 115 5.34 -15.44 -12.79
C ALA A 115 4.71 -15.39 -11.39
N TRP A 116 3.49 -14.85 -11.31
CA TRP A 116 2.73 -14.84 -10.07
C TRP A 116 2.38 -16.26 -9.62
N ALA A 117 2.86 -16.66 -8.44
CA ALA A 117 2.72 -18.02 -7.92
C ALA A 117 1.63 -18.17 -6.84
N GLY A 118 1.13 -17.05 -6.30
CA GLY A 118 0.09 -17.06 -5.27
C GLY A 118 -1.27 -17.54 -5.79
N ARG A 119 -1.92 -18.42 -5.02
CA ARG A 119 -3.29 -18.86 -5.27
C ARG A 119 -4.27 -17.90 -4.61
N TRP A 120 -5.40 -17.65 -5.26
CA TRP A 120 -6.49 -16.94 -4.63
C TRP A 120 -7.08 -17.78 -3.51
N ILE A 121 -7.14 -17.22 -2.32
CA ILE A 121 -7.75 -17.85 -1.14
C ILE A 121 -8.93 -17.01 -0.65
N THR A 122 -9.99 -17.68 -0.21
CA THR A 122 -11.19 -17.06 0.35
C THR A 122 -11.60 -17.74 1.66
N ALA A 123 -12.27 -16.96 2.50
CA ALA A 123 -12.92 -17.38 3.73
C ALA A 123 -14.46 -17.42 3.57
N GLU A 124 -14.96 -17.23 2.35
CA GLU A 124 -16.37 -17.03 2.05
C GLU A 124 -16.87 -18.04 1.02
N SER A 125 -18.19 -18.13 0.94
CA SER A 125 -18.96 -18.87 -0.05
C SER A 125 -20.04 -17.97 -0.65
N GLU A 126 -20.74 -18.44 -1.67
CA GLU A 126 -21.90 -17.73 -2.25
C GLU A 126 -22.98 -17.36 -1.20
N ALA A 127 -23.10 -18.14 -0.12
CA ALA A 127 -24.02 -17.84 0.97
C ALA A 127 -23.65 -16.56 1.72
N ASP A 128 -22.38 -16.14 1.65
CA ASP A 128 -21.84 -14.96 2.32
C ASP A 128 -21.97 -13.68 1.47
N LEU A 129 -22.56 -13.75 0.27
CA LEU A 129 -22.72 -12.62 -0.64
C LEU A 129 -23.26 -11.38 0.09
N PHE A 130 -24.33 -11.55 0.89
CA PHE A 130 -25.00 -10.47 1.63
C PHE A 130 -24.37 -10.13 2.98
N THR A 131 -23.17 -10.65 3.27
CA THR A 131 -22.43 -10.37 4.51
C THR A 131 -21.24 -9.46 4.26
N SER A 132 -21.02 -8.50 5.16
CA SER A 132 -19.97 -7.47 5.06
C SER A 132 -18.96 -7.55 6.21
N SER A 133 -18.87 -8.70 6.88
CA SER A 133 -17.92 -8.90 7.97
C SER A 133 -16.51 -9.11 7.41
N GLY A 134 -15.52 -8.53 8.08
CA GLY A 134 -14.11 -8.74 7.75
C GLY A 134 -13.61 -10.13 8.13
N ARG A 135 -12.51 -10.55 7.50
CA ARG A 135 -11.88 -11.85 7.69
C ARG A 135 -10.40 -11.65 7.97
N TYR A 136 -9.86 -12.30 9.00
CA TYR A 136 -8.42 -12.45 9.14
C TYR A 136 -7.99 -13.75 8.45
N MET A 137 -6.89 -13.70 7.70
CA MET A 137 -6.26 -14.85 7.07
C MET A 137 -4.79 -14.87 7.45
N LYS A 138 -4.24 -15.99 7.91
CA LYS A 138 -2.83 -16.08 8.30
C LYS A 138 -2.12 -17.32 7.77
N LYS A 139 -0.79 -17.20 7.66
CA LYS A 139 0.13 -18.30 7.48
C LYS A 139 1.38 -18.10 8.32
N GLU A 140 1.84 -19.19 8.90
CA GLU A 140 3.05 -19.25 9.70
C GLU A 140 4.16 -19.96 8.90
N PHE A 141 5.40 -19.55 9.10
CA PHE A 141 6.57 -20.18 8.48
C PHE A 141 7.81 -19.99 9.35
N GLU A 142 8.76 -20.91 9.22
CA GLU A 142 10.06 -20.86 9.89
C GLU A 142 11.13 -20.23 8.99
N LEU A 143 12.02 -19.46 9.59
CA LEU A 143 13.09 -18.73 8.92
C LEU A 143 14.30 -18.49 9.83
N SER A 144 15.51 -18.68 9.30
CA SER A 144 16.75 -18.15 9.88
C SER A 144 16.97 -16.71 9.37
N VAL A 145 16.69 -15.70 10.19
CA VAL A 145 16.67 -14.30 9.75
C VAL A 145 18.08 -13.77 9.44
N ALA A 146 19.10 -14.34 10.09
CA ALA A 146 20.50 -13.99 9.87
C ALA A 146 20.98 -14.23 8.42
N GLU A 147 20.32 -15.14 7.71
CA GLU A 147 20.62 -15.48 6.32
C GLU A 147 19.88 -14.58 5.30
N VAL A 148 18.90 -13.80 5.73
CA VAL A 148 18.07 -12.98 4.85
C VAL A 148 18.79 -11.70 4.43
N ASP A 149 18.77 -11.46 3.13
CA ASP A 149 19.29 -10.24 2.48
C ASP A 149 18.15 -9.26 2.16
N ALA A 150 17.03 -9.77 1.64
CA ALA A 150 15.85 -8.95 1.32
C ALA A 150 14.55 -9.75 1.47
N ALA A 151 13.45 -9.06 1.81
CA ALA A 151 12.13 -9.66 1.84
C ALA A 151 11.07 -8.70 1.30
N TYR A 152 10.40 -9.09 0.21
CA TYR A 152 9.38 -8.26 -0.43
C TYR A 152 8.05 -9.00 -0.53
N LEU A 153 7.01 -8.41 0.05
CA LEU A 153 5.65 -8.93 0.02
C LEU A 153 4.87 -8.28 -1.12
N PHE A 154 4.36 -9.09 -2.03
CA PHE A 154 3.40 -8.70 -3.06
C PHE A 154 2.01 -9.12 -2.60
N ALA A 155 1.05 -8.21 -2.57
CA ALA A 155 -0.29 -8.51 -2.08
C ALA A 155 -1.38 -7.75 -2.83
N THR A 156 -2.55 -8.38 -2.92
CA THR A 156 -3.78 -7.82 -3.49
C THR A 156 -5.01 -8.51 -2.91
N ALA A 157 -6.19 -7.98 -3.20
CA ALA A 157 -7.45 -8.58 -2.81
C ALA A 157 -8.55 -8.35 -3.84
N HIS A 158 -9.43 -9.35 -3.96
CA HIS A 158 -10.79 -9.16 -4.43
C HIS A 158 -11.58 -8.61 -3.24
N GLY A 159 -11.59 -7.29 -3.10
CA GLY A 159 -12.11 -6.57 -1.94
C GLY A 159 -11.17 -5.45 -1.53
N ILE A 160 -11.03 -5.25 -0.22
CA ILE A 160 -9.96 -4.44 0.37
C ILE A 160 -9.18 -5.27 1.36
N TYR A 161 -7.89 -4.95 1.57
CA TYR A 161 -7.07 -5.63 2.56
C TYR A 161 -6.15 -4.69 3.33
N GLU A 162 -5.77 -5.13 4.52
CA GLU A 162 -4.57 -4.70 5.24
C GLU A 162 -3.72 -5.95 5.50
N VAL A 163 -2.40 -5.87 5.40
CA VAL A 163 -1.51 -7.01 5.66
C VAL A 163 -0.43 -6.64 6.66
N SER A 164 -0.07 -7.60 7.51
CA SER A 164 0.97 -7.47 8.53
C SER A 164 1.90 -8.68 8.52
N VAL A 165 3.15 -8.45 8.94
CA VAL A 165 4.14 -9.48 9.21
C VAL A 165 4.53 -9.35 10.67
N ASN A 166 4.37 -10.42 11.45
CA ASN A 166 4.62 -10.45 12.89
C ASN A 166 3.93 -9.31 13.67
N GLY A 167 2.68 -8.99 13.29
CA GLY A 167 1.89 -7.91 13.91
C GLY A 167 2.28 -6.50 13.47
N ILE A 168 3.33 -6.34 12.66
CA ILE A 168 3.72 -5.06 12.08
C ILE A 168 3.03 -4.92 10.72
N ARG A 169 2.17 -3.90 10.57
CA ARG A 169 1.51 -3.58 9.30
C ARG A 169 2.55 -3.31 8.20
N ALA A 170 2.34 -3.89 7.03
CA ALA A 170 3.16 -3.63 5.86
C ALA A 170 2.72 -2.33 5.18
N GLY A 171 3.61 -1.33 5.15
CA GLY A 171 3.32 0.00 4.62
C GLY A 171 2.25 0.76 5.41
N ASP A 172 1.81 1.88 4.84
CA ASP A 172 0.84 2.81 5.43
C ASP A 172 -0.36 3.07 4.50
N GLY A 173 -0.48 2.29 3.44
CA GLY A 173 -1.57 2.35 2.48
C GLY A 173 -2.91 1.92 3.06
N LEU A 174 -3.96 2.65 2.72
CA LEU A 174 -5.33 2.44 3.16
C LEU A 174 -6.18 2.03 1.96
N LEU A 175 -7.25 1.27 2.21
CA LEU A 175 -8.21 0.84 1.18
C LEU A 175 -7.54 0.15 -0.03
N THR A 176 -6.41 -0.53 0.21
CA THR A 176 -5.71 -1.32 -0.81
C THR A 176 -6.55 -2.52 -1.24
N PRO A 177 -6.57 -2.93 -2.52
CA PRO A 177 -5.72 -2.46 -3.63
C PRO A 177 -6.28 -1.26 -4.41
N GLY A 178 -7.35 -0.62 -3.91
CA GLY A 178 -8.09 0.44 -4.61
C GLY A 178 -9.22 -0.11 -5.48
N TRP A 179 -9.83 0.79 -6.27
CA TRP A 179 -10.96 0.47 -7.14
C TRP A 179 -10.56 0.56 -8.61
N THR A 180 -10.58 -0.59 -9.28
CA THR A 180 -10.35 -0.73 -10.73
C THR A 180 -11.44 -1.59 -11.36
N GLU A 181 -11.41 -1.74 -12.69
CA GLU A 181 -12.18 -2.79 -13.35
C GLU A 181 -11.49 -4.15 -13.12
N TYR A 182 -11.84 -4.83 -12.02
CA TYR A 182 -11.14 -6.01 -11.51
C TYR A 182 -10.95 -7.13 -12.54
N ALA A 183 -11.92 -7.32 -13.45
CA ALA A 183 -11.85 -8.31 -14.53
C ALA A 183 -10.89 -7.95 -15.67
N LYS A 184 -10.46 -6.69 -15.77
CA LYS A 184 -9.47 -6.21 -16.76
C LYS A 184 -8.12 -5.93 -16.14
N ARG A 185 -8.11 -5.42 -14.90
CA ARG A 185 -6.92 -4.97 -14.21
C ARG A 185 -7.18 -4.91 -12.71
N LEU A 186 -6.43 -5.68 -11.95
CA LEU A 186 -6.41 -5.62 -10.49
C LEU A 186 -4.99 -5.27 -10.03
N LEU A 187 -4.89 -4.18 -9.26
CA LEU A 187 -3.59 -3.72 -8.76
C LEU A 187 -3.10 -4.65 -7.65
N PHE A 188 -1.80 -4.92 -7.64
CA PHE A 188 -1.11 -5.42 -6.45
C PHE A 188 -0.09 -4.41 -5.95
N GLN A 189 0.13 -4.42 -4.65
CA GLN A 189 1.10 -3.58 -3.97
C GLN A 189 2.31 -4.41 -3.56
N MET A 190 3.46 -3.74 -3.45
CA MET A 190 4.72 -4.36 -3.01
C MET A 190 5.21 -3.63 -1.75
N TYR A 191 5.63 -4.41 -0.75
CA TYR A 191 6.10 -3.89 0.52
C TYR A 191 7.48 -4.48 0.85
N ASP A 192 8.41 -3.63 1.33
CA ASP A 192 9.62 -4.10 2.00
C ASP A 192 9.26 -4.49 3.43
N VAL A 193 9.36 -5.79 3.72
CA VAL A 193 8.97 -6.38 5.02
C VAL A 193 10.15 -7.01 5.73
N LYS A 194 11.38 -6.78 5.25
CA LYS A 194 12.59 -7.40 5.81
C LYS A 194 12.71 -7.16 7.31
N ASP A 195 12.50 -5.92 7.75
CA ASP A 195 12.72 -5.54 9.14
C ASP A 195 11.57 -5.96 10.08
N ALA A 196 10.47 -6.50 9.54
CA ALA A 196 9.40 -7.11 10.31
C ALA A 196 9.65 -8.60 10.60
N LEU A 197 10.61 -9.24 9.92
CA LEU A 197 10.93 -10.66 10.10
C LEU A 197 11.74 -10.90 11.38
N THR A 198 11.53 -12.05 12.00
CA THR A 198 12.21 -12.50 13.22
C THR A 198 12.86 -13.87 13.03
N GLU A 199 13.76 -14.25 13.94
CA GLU A 199 14.33 -15.60 13.97
C GLU A 199 13.25 -16.64 14.33
N GLY A 200 13.25 -17.78 13.64
CA GLY A 200 12.30 -18.86 13.84
C GLY A 200 10.93 -18.57 13.24
N LYS A 201 9.88 -18.70 14.05
CA LYS A 201 8.48 -18.61 13.61
C LYS A 201 8.11 -17.18 13.24
N ASN A 202 7.62 -17.02 12.02
CA ASN A 202 7.09 -15.78 11.46
C ASN A 202 5.63 -15.99 11.03
N THR A 203 4.84 -14.92 11.06
CA THR A 203 3.42 -14.94 10.66
C THR A 203 3.13 -13.81 9.69
N ILE A 204 2.50 -14.13 8.55
CA ILE A 204 1.81 -13.13 7.72
C ILE A 204 0.32 -13.20 8.08
N CYS A 205 -0.31 -12.05 8.32
CA CYS A 205 -1.74 -11.94 8.60
C CYS A 205 -2.35 -10.84 7.73
N ALA A 206 -3.42 -11.16 7.00
CA ALA A 206 -4.20 -10.24 6.19
C ALA A 206 -5.60 -10.06 6.79
N HIS A 207 -6.06 -8.82 6.89
CA HIS A 207 -7.45 -8.45 7.17
C HIS A 207 -8.13 -8.09 5.87
N VAL A 208 -9.17 -8.82 5.49
CA VAL A 208 -9.84 -8.68 4.19
C VAL A 208 -11.29 -8.25 4.41
N GLY A 209 -11.72 -7.23 3.69
CA GLY A 209 -13.10 -6.70 3.70
C GLY A 209 -13.71 -6.66 2.30
N PRO A 210 -15.04 -6.43 2.19
CA PRO A 210 -15.77 -6.53 0.93
C PRO A 210 -15.38 -5.47 -0.10
N GLY A 211 -15.08 -4.24 0.35
CA GLY A 211 -14.65 -3.13 -0.50
C GLY A 211 -15.59 -2.87 -1.67
N TRP A 212 -15.07 -2.29 -2.75
CA TRP A 212 -15.84 -2.07 -3.98
C TRP A 212 -16.12 -3.36 -4.78
N TYR A 213 -15.37 -4.44 -4.51
CA TYR A 213 -15.47 -5.69 -5.26
C TYR A 213 -16.80 -6.43 -4.99
N LYS A 214 -17.05 -6.71 -3.71
CA LYS A 214 -18.23 -7.45 -3.23
C LYS A 214 -19.25 -6.53 -2.55
N GLY A 215 -18.78 -5.47 -1.90
CA GLY A 215 -19.59 -4.61 -1.05
C GLY A 215 -20.68 -3.84 -1.81
N ASP A 216 -21.40 -3.02 -1.05
CA ASP A 216 -22.43 -2.16 -1.60
C ASP A 216 -21.81 -1.04 -2.46
N LEU A 217 -22.27 -0.92 -3.70
CA LEU A 217 -21.99 0.19 -4.59
C LEU A 217 -23.23 1.02 -4.85
N ALA A 218 -23.00 2.34 -4.94
CA ALA A 218 -24.05 3.33 -5.13
C ALA A 218 -25.13 3.16 -4.05
N GLY A 219 -24.79 3.45 -2.79
CA GLY A 219 -25.54 3.09 -1.58
C GLY A 219 -27.03 3.46 -1.51
N TRP A 220 -27.59 4.17 -2.51
CA TRP A 220 -29.03 4.44 -2.67
C TRP A 220 -29.77 3.41 -3.55
N ILE A 221 -29.06 2.61 -4.36
CA ILE A 221 -29.62 1.51 -5.17
C ILE A 221 -29.13 0.13 -4.72
N HIS A 222 -28.22 0.06 -3.74
CA HIS A 222 -27.75 -1.18 -3.11
C HIS A 222 -27.22 -2.22 -4.11
N LEU A 223 -26.36 -1.81 -5.04
CA LEU A 223 -25.76 -2.74 -6.00
C LEU A 223 -24.61 -3.48 -5.33
N ARG A 224 -24.86 -4.74 -4.98
CA ARG A 224 -23.90 -5.60 -4.30
C ARG A 224 -23.33 -6.68 -5.21
N GLY A 225 -22.10 -7.10 -4.96
CA GLY A 225 -21.47 -8.20 -5.69
C GLY A 225 -21.22 -7.88 -7.16
N VAL A 226 -21.00 -6.60 -7.49
CA VAL A 226 -20.86 -6.12 -8.88
C VAL A 226 -19.71 -6.80 -9.60
N TYR A 227 -18.60 -7.05 -8.91
CA TYR A 227 -17.42 -7.70 -9.50
C TYR A 227 -17.27 -9.16 -9.09
N GLY A 228 -17.77 -9.52 -7.91
CA GLY A 228 -17.85 -10.92 -7.49
C GLY A 228 -18.52 -11.09 -6.14
N HIS A 229 -18.86 -12.33 -5.82
CA HIS A 229 -19.73 -12.66 -4.69
C HIS A 229 -18.99 -13.06 -3.42
N THR A 230 -17.68 -13.29 -3.50
CA THR A 230 -16.83 -13.65 -2.36
C THR A 230 -15.58 -12.79 -2.34
N THR A 231 -15.13 -12.39 -1.15
CA THR A 231 -13.83 -11.74 -1.00
C THR A 231 -12.70 -12.73 -1.26
N GLY A 232 -11.54 -12.23 -1.65
CA GLY A 232 -10.35 -13.07 -1.85
C GLY A 232 -9.07 -12.32 -1.53
N PHE A 233 -8.07 -13.05 -1.07
CA PHE A 233 -6.71 -12.55 -0.86
C PHE A 233 -5.72 -13.33 -1.71
N ASN A 234 -4.72 -12.64 -2.25
CA ASN A 234 -3.63 -13.27 -2.97
C ASN A 234 -2.33 -12.55 -2.66
N ALA A 235 -1.30 -13.31 -2.28
CA ALA A 235 -0.01 -12.77 -1.94
C ALA A 235 1.13 -13.76 -2.20
N MET A 236 2.31 -13.20 -2.41
CA MET A 236 3.57 -13.93 -2.44
C MET A 236 4.65 -13.10 -1.76
N LEU A 237 5.37 -13.71 -0.83
CA LEU A 237 6.53 -13.14 -0.15
C LEU A 237 7.79 -13.75 -0.77
N MET A 238 8.62 -12.89 -1.37
CA MET A 238 9.96 -13.25 -1.82
C MET A 238 10.93 -13.06 -0.67
N ILE A 239 11.69 -14.10 -0.35
CA ILE A 239 12.85 -14.01 0.54
C ILE A 239 14.09 -14.29 -0.30
N ARG A 240 15.02 -13.34 -0.34
CA ARG A 240 16.36 -13.53 -0.89
C ARG A 240 17.33 -13.71 0.24
N TYR A 241 18.13 -14.76 0.14
CA TYR A 241 19.19 -15.08 1.09
C TYR A 241 20.53 -14.49 0.63
N ARG A 242 21.46 -14.32 1.57
CA ARG A 242 22.81 -13.77 1.32
C ARG A 242 23.65 -14.62 0.35
N ASP A 243 23.34 -15.91 0.21
CA ASP A 243 23.97 -16.81 -0.74
C ASP A 243 23.35 -16.75 -2.16
N GLY A 244 22.36 -15.88 -2.37
CA GLY A 244 21.67 -15.69 -3.64
C GLY A 244 20.46 -16.60 -3.87
N ARG A 245 20.19 -17.58 -2.99
CA ARG A 245 18.97 -18.38 -3.07
C ARG A 245 17.74 -17.49 -2.88
N LYS A 246 16.63 -17.88 -3.51
CA LYS A 246 15.31 -17.29 -3.32
C LYS A 246 14.34 -18.33 -2.76
N ARG A 247 13.45 -17.91 -1.87
CA ARG A 247 12.30 -18.70 -1.39
C ARG A 247 11.03 -17.89 -1.55
N TRP A 248 9.98 -18.55 -2.00
CA TRP A 248 8.64 -17.99 -2.10
C TRP A 248 7.74 -18.58 -1.03
N ILE A 249 7.04 -17.72 -0.32
CA ILE A 249 5.93 -18.10 0.57
C ILE A 249 4.67 -17.50 -0.03
N VAL A 250 3.72 -18.35 -0.41
CA VAL A 250 2.57 -17.95 -1.21
C VAL A 250 1.25 -18.20 -0.48
N THR A 251 0.19 -17.53 -0.93
CA THR A 251 -1.20 -17.90 -0.63
C THR A 251 -1.54 -19.25 -1.26
N ASP A 252 -2.03 -20.17 -0.42
CA ASP A 252 -2.38 -21.56 -0.74
C ASP A 252 -3.26 -22.16 0.37
N ARG A 253 -3.65 -23.44 0.26
CA ARG A 253 -4.47 -24.17 1.26
C ARG A 253 -3.87 -24.28 2.67
N SER A 254 -2.60 -23.97 2.88
CA SER A 254 -2.00 -24.01 4.24
C SER A 254 -2.36 -22.78 5.07
N TRP A 255 -2.95 -21.74 4.46
CA TRP A 255 -3.49 -20.61 5.19
C TRP A 255 -4.73 -21.00 5.99
N GLN A 256 -4.95 -20.26 7.06
CA GLN A 256 -6.13 -20.39 7.89
C GLN A 256 -6.83 -19.04 8.03
N TRP A 257 -8.12 -19.03 8.36
CA TRP A 257 -8.88 -17.81 8.57
C TRP A 257 -9.76 -17.85 9.82
N CYS A 258 -10.16 -16.66 10.29
CA CYS A 258 -11.20 -16.45 11.31
C CYS A 258 -11.96 -15.14 11.04
N TYR A 259 -13.07 -14.93 11.75
CA TYR A 259 -13.80 -13.67 11.73
C TYR A 259 -12.95 -12.56 12.37
N SER A 260 -12.93 -11.38 11.74
CA SER A 260 -12.34 -10.19 12.36
C SER A 260 -13.35 -9.49 13.29
N PRO A 261 -12.89 -8.63 14.21
CA PRO A 261 -13.74 -7.73 14.99
C PRO A 261 -14.61 -6.78 14.16
N ALA A 262 -14.23 -6.47 12.91
CA ALA A 262 -15.10 -5.77 11.97
C ALA A 262 -16.25 -6.70 11.54
N VAL A 263 -17.37 -6.65 12.25
CA VAL A 263 -18.55 -7.49 11.99
C VAL A 263 -19.40 -6.97 10.83
N TYR A 264 -19.18 -5.72 10.43
CA TYR A 264 -19.73 -5.09 9.24
C TYR A 264 -18.76 -4.00 8.77
N ALA A 265 -18.47 -3.94 7.47
CA ALA A 265 -17.62 -2.92 6.87
C ALA A 265 -18.06 -2.64 5.43
N GLU A 266 -18.57 -1.44 5.16
CA GLU A 266 -18.99 -0.98 3.84
C GLU A 266 -18.50 0.44 3.59
N ILE A 267 -18.20 0.75 2.33
CA ILE A 267 -17.67 2.08 1.96
C ILE A 267 -18.72 3.17 2.18
N TYR A 268 -20.01 2.87 1.92
CA TYR A 268 -21.09 3.85 2.04
C TYR A 268 -21.77 3.85 3.41
N HIS A 269 -21.86 2.69 4.07
CA HIS A 269 -22.65 2.52 5.31
C HIS A 269 -21.80 2.44 6.58
N GLY A 270 -20.47 2.58 6.45
CA GLY A 270 -19.55 2.60 7.59
C GLY A 270 -19.12 1.23 8.09
N GLU A 271 -18.62 1.20 9.33
CA GLU A 271 -18.04 0.01 9.96
C GLU A 271 -18.65 -0.21 11.35
N ILE A 272 -18.93 -1.47 11.68
CA ILE A 272 -19.26 -1.92 13.02
C ILE A 272 -18.11 -2.79 13.53
N TRP A 273 -17.46 -2.32 14.59
CA TRP A 273 -16.33 -3.00 15.23
C TRP A 273 -16.71 -3.51 16.62
N ASP A 274 -16.70 -4.83 16.81
CA ASP A 274 -16.92 -5.46 18.11
C ASP A 274 -15.59 -5.78 18.80
N ALA A 275 -15.15 -4.88 19.69
CA ALA A 275 -13.89 -5.02 20.40
C ALA A 275 -13.81 -6.28 21.28
N ARG A 276 -14.93 -6.90 21.66
CA ARG A 276 -14.95 -8.16 22.43
C ARG A 276 -14.40 -9.34 21.63
N LEU A 277 -14.38 -9.23 20.31
CA LEU A 277 -13.82 -10.23 19.41
C LEU A 277 -12.31 -10.05 19.16
N ALA A 278 -11.72 -8.94 19.64
CA ALA A 278 -10.32 -8.61 19.42
C ALA A 278 -9.36 -9.28 20.42
N GLU A 279 -9.85 -9.69 21.59
CA GLU A 279 -9.06 -10.47 22.55
C GLU A 279 -8.87 -11.90 22.01
N GLU A 280 -7.63 -12.24 21.63
CA GLU A 280 -7.24 -13.45 20.87
C GLU A 280 -7.65 -14.79 21.51
N THR A 281 -8.08 -14.82 22.78
CA THR A 281 -8.35 -16.05 23.51
C THR A 281 -9.57 -16.78 22.96
N GLY A 282 -9.32 -17.79 22.13
CA GLY A 282 -10.32 -18.80 21.74
C GLY A 282 -10.85 -18.69 20.31
N GLN A 283 -10.30 -17.80 19.46
CA GLN A 283 -10.69 -17.78 18.04
C GLN A 283 -10.31 -19.09 17.34
N LYS A 284 -11.32 -19.78 16.80
CA LYS A 284 -11.14 -21.01 16.05
C LYS A 284 -10.76 -20.68 14.60
N TRP A 285 -9.52 -20.98 14.24
CA TRP A 285 -9.03 -20.84 12.87
C TRP A 285 -9.53 -22.01 12.01
N ALA A 286 -10.10 -21.70 10.85
CA ALA A 286 -10.59 -22.65 9.86
C ALA A 286 -9.68 -22.66 8.63
N PRO A 287 -9.60 -23.75 7.85
CA PRO A 287 -8.88 -23.75 6.58
C PRO A 287 -9.53 -22.77 5.59
N VAL A 288 -8.71 -22.12 4.77
CA VAL A 288 -9.20 -21.32 3.62
C VAL A 288 -9.62 -22.22 2.47
N THR A 289 -10.41 -21.66 1.55
CA THR A 289 -10.74 -22.28 0.27
C THR A 289 -9.94 -21.62 -0.84
N GLU A 290 -9.29 -22.40 -1.71
CA GLU A 290 -8.70 -21.88 -2.94
C GLU A 290 -9.78 -21.66 -4.00
N THR A 291 -9.61 -20.63 -4.83
CA THR A 291 -10.51 -20.33 -5.95
C THR A 291 -9.74 -20.26 -7.26
N ASP A 292 -10.44 -20.50 -8.36
CA ASP A 292 -9.88 -20.46 -9.73
C ASP A 292 -9.93 -19.05 -10.36
N GLN A 293 -10.00 -18.00 -9.52
CA GLN A 293 -9.95 -16.63 -10.01
C GLN A 293 -8.66 -16.39 -10.80
N PRO A 294 -8.71 -15.62 -11.90
CA PRO A 294 -7.55 -15.38 -12.74
C PRO A 294 -6.47 -14.54 -12.02
N VAL A 295 -5.23 -14.72 -12.44
CA VAL A 295 -4.07 -13.91 -12.00
C VAL A 295 -3.43 -13.11 -13.13
N ASP A 296 -3.90 -13.27 -14.37
CA ASP A 296 -3.42 -12.53 -15.54
C ASP A 296 -3.93 -11.08 -15.59
N THR A 297 -4.96 -10.76 -14.79
CA THR A 297 -5.44 -9.39 -14.56
C THR A 297 -4.56 -8.63 -13.55
N LEU A 298 -3.67 -9.31 -12.83
CA LEU A 298 -2.82 -8.68 -11.82
C LEU A 298 -1.76 -7.79 -12.47
N VAL A 299 -1.74 -6.53 -12.06
CA VAL A 299 -0.72 -5.57 -12.49
C VAL A 299 -0.11 -4.86 -11.29
N PRO A 300 1.16 -4.45 -11.36
CA PRO A 300 1.75 -3.59 -10.35
C PRO A 300 0.96 -2.28 -10.21
N MET A 301 0.83 -1.77 -8.99
CA MET A 301 0.29 -0.44 -8.75
C MET A 301 1.19 0.63 -9.41
N ASP A 302 0.58 1.50 -10.21
CA ASP A 302 1.22 2.57 -10.99
C ASP A 302 0.92 3.98 -10.45
N GLY A 303 0.44 4.06 -9.20
CA GLY A 303 0.11 5.31 -8.52
C GLY A 303 0.45 5.28 -7.02
N VAL A 304 0.08 6.34 -6.32
CA VAL A 304 0.38 6.49 -4.89
C VAL A 304 -0.68 5.80 -4.02
N PHE A 305 -0.25 5.30 -2.85
CA PHE A 305 -1.17 4.82 -1.83
C PHE A 305 -2.12 5.92 -1.37
N VAL A 306 -3.39 5.55 -1.11
CA VAL A 306 -4.27 6.34 -0.25
C VAL A 306 -3.66 6.30 1.15
N ARG A 307 -3.39 7.47 1.72
CA ARG A 307 -2.71 7.63 3.02
C ARG A 307 -3.44 8.66 3.87
N ARG A 308 -3.34 8.51 5.20
CA ARG A 308 -3.78 9.55 6.13
C ARG A 308 -2.83 10.75 5.99
N LYS A 309 -3.33 11.85 5.43
CA LYS A 309 -2.54 13.07 5.18
C LYS A 309 -2.35 13.93 6.42
N GLU A 310 -3.40 14.04 7.23
CA GLU A 310 -3.40 14.88 8.42
C GLU A 310 -4.31 14.28 9.50
N THR A 311 -4.25 14.85 10.70
CA THR A 311 -5.17 14.56 11.80
C THR A 311 -5.68 15.89 12.33
N VAL A 312 -6.99 16.08 12.28
CA VAL A 312 -7.64 17.33 12.68
C VAL A 312 -8.43 17.08 13.97
N ALA A 313 -8.18 17.88 14.99
CA ALA A 313 -8.95 17.84 16.23
C ALA A 313 -10.29 18.58 16.06
N PRO A 314 -11.38 18.14 16.72
CA PRO A 314 -12.63 18.89 16.72
C PRO A 314 -12.40 20.28 17.34
N LYS A 315 -12.94 21.32 16.70
CA LYS A 315 -12.84 22.72 17.20
C LYS A 315 -13.90 23.01 18.24
N ARG A 316 -15.04 22.33 18.18
CA ARG A 316 -16.18 22.53 19.08
C ARG A 316 -16.86 21.22 19.41
N LEU A 317 -17.40 21.16 20.62
CA LEU A 317 -18.28 20.10 21.12
C LEU A 317 -19.52 20.77 21.70
N PHE A 318 -20.71 20.47 21.18
CA PHE A 318 -21.95 21.08 21.66
C PHE A 318 -23.13 20.13 21.50
N ARG A 319 -24.25 20.45 22.18
CA ARG A 319 -25.51 19.72 22.03
C ARG A 319 -26.45 20.44 21.08
N THR A 320 -27.08 19.70 20.17
CA THR A 320 -28.12 20.21 19.27
C THR A 320 -29.43 20.44 20.03
N PRO A 321 -30.39 21.20 19.47
CA PRO A 321 -31.75 21.29 20.03
C PRO A 321 -32.43 19.93 20.27
N ASN A 322 -32.15 18.93 19.42
CA ASN A 322 -32.69 17.58 19.57
C ASN A 322 -31.90 16.70 20.57
N GLY A 323 -30.80 17.20 21.14
CA GLY A 323 -30.05 16.55 22.22
C GLY A 323 -28.79 15.81 21.79
N ASP A 324 -28.53 15.71 20.48
CA ASP A 324 -27.35 15.04 19.92
C ASP A 324 -26.07 15.76 20.33
N LEU A 325 -25.00 14.98 20.56
CA LEU A 325 -23.68 15.53 20.84
C LEU A 325 -22.88 15.66 19.54
N ILE A 326 -22.55 16.88 19.14
CA ILE A 326 -21.87 17.17 17.87
C ILE A 326 -20.40 17.53 18.09
N LEU A 327 -19.53 16.85 17.35
CA LEU A 327 -18.13 17.21 17.15
C LEU A 327 -17.99 18.00 15.85
N ASP A 328 -17.78 19.31 15.94
CA ASP A 328 -17.56 20.18 14.78
C ASP A 328 -16.05 20.39 14.56
N PHE A 329 -15.54 19.84 13.46
CA PHE A 329 -14.14 19.94 13.04
C PHE A 329 -13.81 21.28 12.35
N GLY A 330 -14.82 22.09 12.01
CA GLY A 330 -14.69 23.38 11.36
C GLY A 330 -14.13 23.34 9.94
N GLN A 331 -14.20 22.17 9.30
CA GLN A 331 -13.81 21.91 7.92
C GLN A 331 -14.57 20.66 7.43
N ASN A 332 -15.23 20.75 6.27
CA ASN A 332 -15.75 19.54 5.60
C ASN A 332 -14.57 18.76 5.01
N MET A 333 -14.46 17.46 5.29
CA MET A 333 -13.30 16.63 4.95
C MET A 333 -13.72 15.18 4.67
N VAL A 334 -12.81 14.41 4.04
CA VAL A 334 -13.03 12.99 3.72
C VAL A 334 -12.04 12.14 4.51
N GLY A 335 -12.54 11.10 5.17
CA GLY A 335 -11.75 10.21 6.00
C GLY A 335 -12.63 9.49 7.02
N TRP A 336 -12.08 9.28 8.21
CA TRP A 336 -12.78 8.69 9.35
C TRP A 336 -12.28 9.32 10.65
N VAL A 337 -13.04 9.10 11.71
CA VAL A 337 -12.71 9.59 13.04
C VAL A 337 -11.97 8.53 13.85
N ALA A 338 -11.00 8.96 14.65
CA ALA A 338 -10.40 8.14 15.69
C ALA A 338 -10.95 8.59 17.03
N VAL A 339 -11.51 7.66 17.81
CA VAL A 339 -12.09 7.94 19.11
C VAL A 339 -11.41 7.11 20.19
N ARG A 340 -11.25 7.68 21.38
CA ARG A 340 -10.89 6.96 22.61
C ARG A 340 -12.04 7.05 23.58
N VAL A 341 -12.55 5.90 24.00
CA VAL A 341 -13.70 5.80 24.90
C VAL A 341 -13.40 4.83 26.04
N SER A 342 -14.18 4.90 27.11
CA SER A 342 -14.11 4.01 28.26
C SER A 342 -15.53 3.71 28.72
N GLY A 343 -15.82 2.44 28.97
CA GLY A 343 -17.16 1.93 29.31
C GLY A 343 -17.08 0.47 29.75
N GLU A 344 -18.23 -0.14 29.97
CA GLU A 344 -18.37 -1.56 30.31
C GLU A 344 -18.41 -2.44 29.05
N ALA A 345 -18.09 -3.74 29.20
CA ALA A 345 -18.15 -4.67 28.09
C ALA A 345 -19.60 -4.82 27.59
N GLY A 346 -19.84 -4.48 26.31
CA GLY A 346 -21.16 -4.48 25.70
C GLY A 346 -21.75 -3.08 25.50
N ASP A 347 -21.15 -2.05 26.08
CA ASP A 347 -21.42 -0.67 25.69
C ASP A 347 -21.04 -0.46 24.22
N TYR A 348 -21.80 0.39 23.52
CA TYR A 348 -21.52 0.76 22.14
C TYR A 348 -21.49 2.28 21.97
N VAL A 349 -20.74 2.72 20.97
CA VAL A 349 -20.62 4.13 20.57
C VAL A 349 -20.95 4.20 19.10
N GLU A 350 -21.91 5.04 18.76
CA GLU A 350 -22.32 5.29 17.38
C GLU A 350 -21.78 6.66 16.93
N LEU A 351 -21.18 6.69 15.73
CA LEU A 351 -20.58 7.89 15.16
C LEU A 351 -21.18 8.13 13.77
N SER A 352 -22.19 8.98 13.72
CA SER A 352 -22.79 9.43 12.46
C SER A 352 -22.00 10.62 11.88
N HIS A 353 -21.92 10.69 10.55
CA HIS A 353 -21.16 11.72 9.84
C HIS A 353 -22.12 12.52 8.95
N ALA A 354 -21.97 13.85 8.90
CA ALA A 354 -22.73 14.71 8.00
C ALA A 354 -21.92 15.92 7.55
N GLU A 355 -22.31 16.51 6.42
CA GLU A 355 -21.62 17.67 5.85
C GLU A 355 -22.14 19.01 6.39
N ILE A 356 -23.40 19.05 6.82
CA ILE A 356 -24.09 20.28 7.22
C ILE A 356 -25.01 20.06 8.42
N LEU A 357 -25.38 21.17 9.07
CA LEU A 357 -26.48 21.23 10.02
C LEU A 357 -27.72 21.80 9.31
N ASP A 358 -28.91 21.43 9.78
CA ASP A 358 -30.17 22.03 9.35
C ASP A 358 -30.32 23.48 9.86
N GLN A 359 -31.45 24.13 9.55
CA GLN A 359 -31.72 25.51 9.93
C GLN A 359 -31.83 25.69 11.46
N GLU A 360 -32.24 24.63 12.16
CA GLU A 360 -32.38 24.56 13.61
C GLU A 360 -31.04 24.27 14.31
N GLY A 361 -30.03 23.80 13.58
CA GLY A 361 -28.70 23.45 14.10
C GLY A 361 -28.55 21.99 14.51
N ASN A 362 -29.42 21.09 14.02
CA ASN A 362 -29.28 19.63 14.17
C ASN A 362 -28.50 19.03 13.00
N LEU A 363 -28.00 17.79 13.18
CA LEU A 363 -27.32 17.05 12.13
C LEU A 363 -28.26 16.78 10.96
N TYR A 364 -27.83 17.07 9.72
CA TYR A 364 -28.63 16.81 8.52
C TYR A 364 -27.95 15.78 7.63
N THR A 365 -28.60 14.62 7.44
CA THR A 365 -28.11 13.52 6.58
C THR A 365 -28.96 13.30 5.33
N GLY A 366 -30.01 14.10 5.10
CA GLY A 366 -30.94 13.87 3.99
C GLY A 366 -30.30 13.91 2.60
N ASN A 367 -29.19 14.64 2.42
CA ASN A 367 -28.42 14.64 1.16
C ASN A 367 -27.60 13.36 0.94
N LEU A 368 -27.34 12.59 2.00
CA LEU A 368 -26.68 11.27 1.92
C LEU A 368 -27.62 10.18 1.39
N ARG A 369 -28.94 10.49 1.33
CA ARG A 369 -30.03 9.59 0.87
C ARG A 369 -30.30 8.43 1.83
N GLU A 370 -30.02 8.65 3.11
CA GLU A 370 -30.38 7.79 4.24
C GLU A 370 -31.81 8.04 4.74
#